data_AF-W1NKB7-F1
#
_entry.id   AF-W1NKB7-F1
#
_cell.length_a   1.000
_cell.length_b   1.000
_cell.length_c   1.000
_cell.angle_alpha   90.00
_cell.angle_beta   90.00
_cell.angle_gamma   90.00
#
_symmetry.space_group_name_H-M   'P 1'
#
loop_
_entity.id
_entity.type
_entity.pdbx_description
1 polymer ?
#
loop_
_entity_poly.entity_id
_entity_poly.type
_entity_poly.pdbx_seq_one_letter_code
_entity_poly.pdbx_strand_id
1 'polypeptide(L)'
;MDRRLELVSNVLLRQNPHNVPERHNRAKPFKDNPTRQILTFTEAVRTMDPMKAVGKSHTLWVSFARHYEKHSDLANARVIFEKAIQVNYKALDDLASVWCEWAEMKLRHNNFRGTLELMRRATAEPSVEIKLRVF
;
A
#
# COMPACT_ATOMS: atom_id res chain seq x y z
N MET A 1 18.59 -2.03 20.87
CA MET A 1 18.89 -2.54 19.51
C MET A 1 18.14 -1.78 18.42
N ASP A 2 16.97 -1.22 18.71
CA ASP A 2 16.10 -0.49 17.77
C ASP A 2 16.75 0.72 17.06
N ARG A 3 17.45 1.58 17.82
CA ARG A 3 18.13 2.78 17.27
C ARG A 3 19.11 2.50 16.13
N ARG A 4 19.77 1.33 16.12
CA ARG A 4 20.72 0.97 15.06
C ARG A 4 19.99 0.70 13.74
N LEU A 5 18.85 0.03 13.78
CA LEU A 5 18.01 -0.24 12.60
C LEU A 5 17.41 1.06 12.05
N GLU A 6 16.98 1.96 12.94
CA GLU A 6 16.48 3.30 12.55
C GLU A 6 17.56 4.15 11.84
N LEU A 7 18.79 4.16 12.36
CA LEU A 7 19.89 4.93 11.77
C LEU A 7 20.33 4.38 10.40
N VAL A 8 20.42 3.05 10.26
CA VAL A 8 20.75 2.42 8.97
C VAL A 8 19.66 2.72 7.93
N SER A 9 18.38 2.59 8.31
CA SER A 9 17.27 2.94 7.43
C SER A 9 17.29 4.42 7.03
N ASN A 10 17.65 5.34 7.94
CA ASN A 10 17.78 6.77 7.62
C ASN A 10 18.89 7.06 6.61
N VAL A 11 20.04 6.37 6.68
CA VAL A 11 21.12 6.55 5.71
C VAL A 11 20.71 6.02 4.34
N LEU A 12 20.08 4.84 4.29
CA LEU A 12 19.66 4.22 3.03
C LEU A 12 18.52 4.97 2.34
N LEU A 13 17.59 5.55 3.11
CA LEU A 13 16.51 6.39 2.58
C LEU A 13 16.99 7.75 2.09
N ARG A 14 18.13 8.26 2.58
CA ARG A 14 18.81 9.43 2.01
C ARG A 14 19.46 9.12 0.67
N GLN A 15 19.95 7.90 0.49
CA GLN A 15 20.55 7.44 -0.77
C GLN A 15 19.48 7.15 -1.82
N ASN A 16 18.40 6.47 -1.44
CA ASN A 16 17.27 6.20 -2.33
C ASN A 16 15.94 6.32 -1.56
N PRO A 17 15.23 7.45 -1.69
CA PRO A 17 13.96 7.66 -1.00
C PRO A 17 12.82 6.76 -1.50
N HIS A 18 12.99 6.10 -2.65
CA HIS A 18 12.00 5.25 -3.30
C HIS A 18 12.24 3.74 -3.08
N ASN A 19 13.15 3.37 -2.17
CA ASN A 19 13.43 1.97 -1.84
C ASN A 19 12.34 1.39 -0.92
N VAL A 20 11.50 0.50 -1.46
CA VAL A 20 10.33 -0.07 -0.78
C VAL A 20 10.71 -1.01 0.40
N PRO A 21 11.64 -1.97 0.24
CA PRO A 21 12.16 -2.77 1.35
C PRO A 21 12.60 -1.97 2.57
N GLU A 22 13.25 -0.83 2.36
CA GLU A 22 13.76 0.00 3.45
C GLU A 22 12.66 0.76 4.19
N ARG A 23 11.60 1.18 3.49
CA ARG A 23 10.40 1.74 4.12
C ARG A 23 9.69 0.70 5.00
N HIS A 24 9.65 -0.56 4.57
CA HIS A 24 9.17 -1.66 5.41
C HIS A 24 10.03 -1.88 6.63
N ASN A 25 11.36 -1.88 6.47
CA ASN A 25 12.30 -2.01 7.59
C ASN A 25 12.14 -0.87 8.60
N ARG A 26 11.83 0.35 8.15
CA ARG A 26 11.51 1.49 9.03
C ARG A 26 10.20 1.31 9.78
N ALA A 27 9.19 0.68 9.18
CA ALA A 27 7.89 0.45 9.81
C ALA A 27 7.84 -0.77 10.76
N LYS A 28 8.79 -1.72 10.63
CA LYS A 28 8.92 -2.92 11.48
C LYS A 28 9.11 -2.65 12.99
N PRO A 29 9.98 -1.72 13.42
CA PRO A 29 10.18 -1.45 14.85
C PRO A 29 8.96 -0.83 15.53
N PHE A 30 8.16 -0.04 14.80
CA PHE A 30 7.01 0.67 15.38
C PHE A 30 5.76 -0.19 15.58
N LYS A 31 5.86 -1.53 15.56
CA LYS A 31 4.71 -2.43 15.80
C LYS A 31 4.03 -2.21 17.16
N ASP A 32 4.80 -1.77 18.16
CA ASP A 32 4.32 -1.51 19.51
C ASP A 32 3.68 -0.12 19.66
N ASN A 33 3.94 0.80 18.72
CA ASN A 33 3.44 2.17 18.76
C ASN A 33 2.63 2.52 17.49
N PRO A 34 1.29 2.40 17.54
CA PRO A 34 0.45 2.53 16.35
C PRO A 34 0.52 3.93 15.72
N THR A 35 0.60 4.98 16.53
CA THR A 35 0.68 6.37 16.04
C THR A 35 1.95 6.59 15.22
N ARG A 36 3.11 6.13 15.70
CA ARG A 36 4.36 6.25 14.95
C ARG A 36 4.38 5.40 13.69
N GLN A 37 3.74 4.23 13.73
CA GLN A 37 3.62 3.36 12.56
C GLN A 37 2.78 4.02 11.46
N ILE A 38 1.64 4.63 11.80
CA ILE A 38 0.80 5.38 10.85
C ILE A 38 1.55 6.56 10.23
N LEU A 39 2.25 7.35 11.06
CA LEU A 39 3.06 8.47 10.57
C LEU A 39 4.13 7.99 9.58
N THR A 40 4.84 6.91 9.92
CA THR A 40 5.88 6.34 9.06
C THR A 40 5.32 5.87 7.71
N PHE A 41 4.17 5.20 7.71
CA PHE A 41 3.51 4.79 6.46
C PHE A 41 2.99 5.98 5.66
N THR A 42 2.45 7.00 6.33
CA THR A 42 1.98 8.23 5.69
C THR A 42 3.12 8.99 5.01
N GLU A 43 4.27 9.11 5.67
CA GLU A 43 5.49 9.66 5.07
C GLU A 43 6.01 8.77 3.94
N ALA A 44 5.89 7.44 4.06
CA ALA A 44 6.26 6.50 2.99
C ALA A 44 5.46 6.73 1.71
N VAL A 45 4.13 6.79 1.81
CA VAL A 45 3.27 6.96 0.63
C VAL A 45 3.36 8.35 0.02
N ARG A 46 3.66 9.39 0.80
CA ARG A 46 3.81 10.77 0.29
C ARG A 46 5.11 11.01 -0.45
N THR A 47 6.20 10.38 -0.02
CA THR A 47 7.53 10.58 -0.62
C THR A 47 7.86 9.57 -1.71
N MET A 48 7.19 8.42 -1.74
CA MET A 48 7.42 7.41 -2.77
C MET A 48 6.79 7.83 -4.09
N ASP A 49 7.62 7.88 -5.13
CA ASP A 49 7.15 7.87 -6.50
C ASP A 49 7.07 6.41 -6.98
N PRO A 50 5.89 5.88 -7.34
CA PRO A 50 5.73 4.49 -7.72
C PRO A 50 6.39 4.13 -9.06
N MET A 51 6.69 5.11 -9.92
CA MET A 51 7.39 4.91 -11.19
C MET A 51 8.90 4.72 -10.97
N LYS A 52 9.44 5.39 -9.93
CA LYS A 52 10.85 5.30 -9.52
C LYS A 52 11.09 4.28 -8.40
N ALA A 53 10.03 3.63 -7.91
CA ALA A 53 10.11 2.69 -6.81
C ALA A 53 10.98 1.48 -7.16
N VAL A 54 11.92 1.17 -6.27
CA VAL A 54 12.73 -0.04 -6.36
C VAL A 54 12.09 -1.09 -5.46
N GLY A 55 11.54 -2.13 -6.09
CA GLY A 55 10.76 -3.18 -5.44
C GLY A 55 9.26 -3.03 -5.61
N LYS A 56 8.50 -3.84 -4.86
CA LYS A 56 7.05 -3.96 -4.98
C LYS A 56 6.32 -2.85 -4.22
N SER A 57 6.03 -1.73 -4.87
CA SER A 57 5.38 -0.56 -4.26
C SER A 57 3.99 -0.85 -3.67
N HIS A 58 3.24 -1.80 -4.24
CA HIS A 58 1.95 -2.25 -3.71
C HIS A 58 2.03 -2.76 -2.27
N THR A 59 3.15 -3.38 -1.88
CA THR A 59 3.29 -4.00 -0.56
C THR A 59 3.22 -2.99 0.59
N LEU A 60 3.60 -1.73 0.34
CA LEU A 60 3.48 -0.65 1.34
C LEU A 60 2.03 -0.26 1.57
N TRP A 61 1.25 -0.12 0.50
CA TRP A 61 -0.18 0.14 0.59
C TRP A 61 -0.93 -0.99 1.31
N VAL A 62 -0.61 -2.23 0.94
CA VAL A 62 -1.16 -3.44 1.58
C VAL A 62 -0.81 -3.48 3.08
N SER A 63 0.45 -3.22 3.43
CA SER A 63 0.88 -3.22 4.84
C SER A 63 0.23 -2.10 5.64
N PHE A 64 0.01 -0.94 5.02
CA PHE A 64 -0.69 0.18 5.63
C PHE A 64 -2.17 -0.14 5.88
N ALA A 65 -2.85 -0.76 4.91
CA ALA A 65 -4.23 -1.21 5.08
C ALA A 65 -4.35 -2.33 6.14
N ARG A 66 -3.42 -3.30 6.16
CA ARG A 66 -3.36 -4.34 7.20
C ARG A 66 -3.14 -3.76 8.60
N HIS A 67 -2.45 -2.63 8.72
CA HIS A 67 -2.32 -1.92 10.00
C HIS A 67 -3.69 -1.42 10.48
N TYR A 68 -4.48 -0.77 9.63
CA TYR A 68 -5.85 -0.37 9.96
C TYR A 68 -6.78 -1.55 10.23
N GLU A 69 -6.64 -2.66 9.48
CA GLU A 69 -7.39 -3.91 9.70
C GLU A 69 -7.16 -4.44 11.12
N LYS A 70 -5.91 -4.43 11.61
CA LYS A 70 -5.57 -4.85 12.98
C LYS A 70 -6.20 -3.98 14.06
N HIS A 71 -6.39 -2.69 13.78
CA HIS A 71 -7.08 -1.76 14.67
C HIS A 71 -8.61 -1.78 14.51
N SER A 72 -9.15 -2.73 13.73
CA SER A 72 -10.59 -2.84 13.41
C SER A 72 -11.17 -1.62 12.69
N ASP A 73 -10.30 -0.83 12.05
CA ASP A 73 -10.63 0.43 11.39
C ASP A 73 -10.87 0.21 9.88
N LEU A 74 -11.95 -0.52 9.56
CA LEU A 74 -12.26 -0.94 8.19
C LEU A 74 -12.60 0.22 7.26
N ALA A 75 -13.15 1.31 7.80
CA ALA A 75 -13.46 2.51 7.02
C ALA A 75 -12.18 3.14 6.47
N ASN A 76 -11.17 3.31 7.33
CA ASN A 76 -9.88 3.85 6.95
C ASN A 76 -9.13 2.90 6.00
N ALA A 77 -9.16 1.60 6.26
CA ALA A 77 -8.56 0.61 5.36
C ALA A 77 -9.11 0.70 3.93
N ARG A 78 -10.43 0.90 3.76
CA ARG A 78 -11.05 1.11 2.44
C ARG A 78 -10.53 2.36 1.75
N VAL A 79 -10.46 3.49 2.47
CA VAL A 79 -9.92 4.75 1.92
C VAL A 79 -8.46 4.58 1.47
N ILE A 80 -7.66 3.82 2.21
CA ILE A 80 -6.28 3.52 1.82
C ILE A 80 -6.23 2.70 0.52
N PHE A 81 -7.07 1.66 0.39
CA PHE A 81 -7.14 0.88 -0.85
C PHE A 81 -7.67 1.70 -2.04
N GLU A 82 -8.66 2.58 -1.82
CA GLU A 82 -9.16 3.49 -2.86
C GLU A 82 -8.08 4.47 -3.35
N LYS A 83 -7.24 4.96 -2.45
CA LYS A 83 -6.07 5.75 -2.84
C LYS A 83 -5.07 4.89 -3.59
N ALA A 84 -4.82 3.68 -3.12
CA ALA A 84 -3.87 2.76 -3.72
C ALA A 84 -4.23 2.40 -5.17
N ILE A 85 -5.51 2.30 -5.56
CA ILE A 85 -5.90 2.01 -6.96
C ILE A 85 -5.70 3.20 -7.91
N GLN A 86 -5.65 4.43 -7.40
CA GLN A 86 -5.44 5.65 -8.20
C GLN A 86 -3.94 5.90 -8.48
N VAL A 87 -3.07 5.20 -7.75
CA VAL A 87 -1.62 5.30 -7.89
C VAL A 87 -1.20 4.69 -9.22
N ASN A 88 -0.37 5.41 -9.97
CA ASN A 88 0.17 4.92 -11.22
C ASN A 88 1.40 4.03 -10.96
N TYR A 89 1.17 2.72 -10.84
CA TYR A 89 2.24 1.74 -10.66
C TYR A 89 3.02 1.53 -11.95
N LYS A 90 4.31 1.18 -11.80
CA LYS A 90 5.16 0.80 -12.92
C LYS A 90 4.74 -0.51 -13.57
N ALA A 91 4.33 -1.50 -12.77
CA ALA A 91 3.86 -2.79 -13.25
C ALA A 91 2.36 -2.95 -12.98
N LEU A 92 1.63 -3.50 -13.95
CA LEU A 92 0.20 -3.79 -13.80
C LEU A 92 -0.04 -4.89 -12.76
N ASP A 93 0.89 -5.83 -12.60
CA ASP A 93 0.86 -6.86 -11.57
C ASP A 93 0.79 -6.28 -10.15
N ASP A 94 1.43 -5.12 -9.92
CA ASP A 94 1.37 -4.43 -8.62
C ASP A 94 -0.06 -3.96 -8.33
N LEU A 95 -0.75 -3.39 -9.33
CA LEU A 95 -2.15 -2.96 -9.20
C LEU A 95 -3.08 -4.15 -8.98
N ALA A 96 -2.90 -5.24 -9.74
CA ALA A 96 -3.68 -6.46 -9.57
C ALA A 96 -3.54 -7.03 -8.15
N SER A 97 -2.33 -7.01 -7.59
CA SER A 97 -2.06 -7.44 -6.22
C SER A 97 -2.81 -6.59 -5.18
N VAL A 98 -2.94 -5.28 -5.40
CA VAL A 98 -3.74 -4.39 -4.52
C VAL A 98 -5.22 -4.77 -4.54
N TRP A 99 -5.78 -5.05 -5.72
CA TRP A 99 -7.18 -5.48 -5.85
C TRP A 99 -7.44 -6.82 -5.16
N CYS A 100 -6.55 -7.81 -5.33
CA CYS A 100 -6.63 -9.11 -4.66
C CYS A 100 -6.62 -8.94 -3.14
N GLU A 101 -5.65 -8.20 -2.60
CA GLU A 101 -5.54 -7.98 -1.15
C GLU A 101 -6.75 -7.24 -0.57
N TRP A 102 -7.33 -6.30 -1.32
CA TRP A 102 -8.56 -5.60 -0.89
C TRP A 102 -9.76 -6.56 -0.85
N ALA A 103 -9.89 -7.45 -1.84
CA ALA A 103 -10.92 -8.46 -1.85
C ALA A 103 -10.74 -9.47 -0.69
N GLU A 104 -9.52 -9.92 -0.44
CA GLU A 104 -9.21 -10.82 0.67
C GLU A 104 -9.56 -10.19 2.02
N MET A 105 -9.26 -8.90 2.22
CA MET A 105 -9.70 -8.16 3.42
C MET A 105 -11.22 -8.22 3.57
N LYS A 106 -11.98 -7.91 2.52
CA LYS A 106 -13.45 -7.95 2.59
C LYS A 106 -13.99 -9.35 2.85
N LEU A 107 -13.34 -10.40 2.31
CA LEU A 107 -13.70 -11.80 2.57
C LEU A 107 -13.45 -12.20 4.02
N ARG A 108 -12.33 -11.78 4.63
CA ARG A 108 -12.05 -12.02 6.07
C ARG A 108 -13.12 -11.42 6.98
N HIS A 109 -13.74 -10.32 6.56
CA HIS A 109 -14.84 -9.68 7.28
C HIS A 109 -16.25 -10.14 6.86
N ASN A 110 -16.38 -11.29 6.19
CA ASN A 110 -17.65 -11.89 5.74
C ASN A 110 -18.49 -10.98 4.80
N ASN A 111 -17.88 -10.00 4.14
CA ASN A 111 -18.59 -9.10 3.23
C ASN A 111 -18.54 -9.60 1.77
N PHE A 112 -19.19 -10.74 1.52
CA PHE A 112 -19.18 -11.39 0.21
C PHE A 112 -19.80 -10.54 -0.90
N ARG A 113 -20.93 -9.87 -0.62
CA ARG A 113 -21.60 -9.00 -1.61
C ARG A 113 -20.70 -7.84 -2.03
N GLY A 114 -20.07 -7.17 -1.05
CA GLY A 114 -19.15 -6.07 -1.31
C GLY A 114 -17.85 -6.51 -1.99
N THR A 115 -17.43 -7.77 -1.81
CA THR A 115 -16.30 -8.35 -2.57
C THR A 115 -16.68 -8.61 -4.02
N LEU A 116 -17.86 -9.17 -4.29
CA LEU A 116 -18.32 -9.45 -5.65
C LEU A 116 -18.43 -8.17 -6.48
N GLU A 117 -19.01 -7.11 -5.91
CA GLU A 117 -19.08 -5.80 -6.57
C GLU A 117 -17.68 -5.20 -6.81
N LEU A 118 -16.78 -5.35 -5.83
CA LEU A 118 -15.40 -4.91 -5.95
C LEU A 118 -14.67 -5.61 -7.09
N MET A 119 -14.77 -6.94 -7.15
CA MET A 119 -14.13 -7.73 -8.20
C MET A 119 -14.74 -7.44 -9.57
N ARG A 120 -16.06 -7.27 -9.66
CA ARG A 120 -16.70 -6.82 -10.91
C ARG A 120 -16.15 -5.49 -11.39
N ARG A 121 -15.88 -4.55 -10.48
CA ARG A 121 -15.24 -3.27 -10.82
C ARG A 121 -13.78 -3.44 -11.24
N ALA A 122 -13.04 -4.32 -10.59
CA ALA A 122 -11.64 -4.62 -10.93
C ALA A 122 -11.50 -5.28 -12.30
N THR A 123 -12.45 -6.13 -12.69
CA THR A 123 -12.47 -6.85 -13.97
C THR A 123 -13.30 -6.15 -15.05
N ALA A 124 -13.93 -5.02 -14.73
CA ALA A 124 -14.64 -4.23 -15.72
C ALA A 124 -13.66 -3.71 -16.76
N GLU A 125 -14.11 -3.57 -18.01
CA GLU A 125 -13.26 -3.02 -19.07
C GLU A 125 -12.72 -1.66 -18.62
N PRO A 126 -11.40 -1.42 -18.71
CA PRO A 126 -10.83 -0.14 -18.36
C PRO A 126 -11.51 0.95 -19.16
N SER A 127 -12.12 1.92 -18.47
CA SER A 127 -12.70 3.11 -19.11
C SER A 127 -11.63 3.81 -19.96
N VAL A 128 -12.07 4.47 -21.04
CA VAL A 128 -11.25 5.06 -22.11
C VAL A 128 -10.07 5.90 -21.60
N GLU A 129 -10.17 6.51 -20.41
CA GLU A 129 -9.10 7.24 -19.73
C GLU A 129 -7.85 6.41 -19.42
N ILE A 130 -7.99 5.11 -19.15
CA ILE A 130 -6.86 4.20 -18.91
C ILE A 130 -6.23 3.80 -20.24
N LYS A 131 -7.02 3.65 -21.31
CA LYS A 131 -6.51 3.39 -22.66
C LYS A 131 -5.61 4.53 -23.14
N LEU A 132 -5.92 5.78 -22.79
CA LEU A 132 -5.13 6.96 -23.16
C LEU A 132 -3.80 7.12 -22.40
N ARG A 133 -3.60 6.44 -21.27
CA ARG A 133 -2.32 6.47 -20.52
C ARG A 133 -1.28 5.47 -21.03
N VAL A 134 -1.69 4.58 -21.94
CA VAL A 134 -0.86 3.48 -22.48
C VAL A 134 -0.36 3.80 -23.89
N PHE A 135 -0.70 4.97 -24.45
CA PHE A 135 -0.16 5.50 -25.72
C PHE A 135 0.78 6.67 -25.49
#